data_AF-A0A2A5XW51-F1
#
_entry.id   AF-A0A2A5XW51-F1
#
_cell.length_a   1.000
_cell.length_b   1.000
_cell.length_c   1.000
_cell.angle_alpha   90.00
_cell.angle_beta   90.00
_cell.angle_gamma   90.00
#
_symmetry.space_group_name_H-M   'P 1'
#
loop_
_entity.id
_entity.type
_entity.pdbx_description
1 polymer ?
#
loop_
_entity_poly.entity_id
_entity_poly.type
_entity_poly.pdbx_seq_one_letter_code
_entity_poly.pdbx_strand_id
1 'polypeptide(L)' 'MYGIKVWLTNDVKDWYLLRDINDGVVHVWKKKEDALNIQKILKCKKSAISKIMSSAILDRANHKRKELDHLKYFLK' A
#
# COMPACT_ATOMS: atom_id res chain seq x y z
N MET A 1 -4.24 -10.81 2.03
CA MET A 1 -3.46 -9.67 2.56
C MET A 1 -4.35 -8.44 2.60
N TYR A 2 -3.98 -7.42 3.35
CA TYR A 2 -4.72 -6.17 3.51
C TYR A 2 -3.97 -5.03 2.85
N GLY A 3 -4.68 -4.06 2.30
CA GLY A 3 -4.13 -2.79 1.82
C GLY A 3 -5.01 -1.64 2.27
N ILE A 4 -4.53 -0.41 2.11
CA ILE A 4 -5.25 0.80 2.53
C ILE A 4 -5.59 1.62 1.30
N LYS A 5 -6.87 1.78 1.00
CA LYS A 5 -7.33 2.74 0.00
C LYS A 5 -7.26 4.14 0.61
N VAL A 6 -6.77 5.10 -0.16
CA VAL A 6 -6.61 6.49 0.27
C VAL A 6 -7.23 7.40 -0.78
N TRP A 7 -7.94 8.41 -0.31
CA TRP A 7 -8.49 9.50 -1.11
C TRP A 7 -7.80 10.80 -0.70
N LEU A 8 -7.25 11.53 -1.68
CA LEU A 8 -6.69 12.88 -1.48
C LEU A 8 -7.70 13.97 -1.74
N THR A 9 -8.69 13.67 -2.57
CA THR A 9 -9.78 14.56 -2.93
C THR A 9 -11.09 14.07 -2.28
N ASN A 10 -12.14 14.86 -2.41
CA ASN A 10 -13.48 14.45 -1.97
C ASN A 10 -14.18 13.54 -2.99
N ASP A 11 -13.59 13.34 -4.19
CA ASP A 11 -14.15 12.45 -5.19
C ASP A 11 -13.93 10.99 -4.77
N VAL A 12 -15.03 10.26 -4.57
CA VAL A 12 -15.01 8.88 -4.11
C VAL A 12 -14.40 7.94 -5.16
N LYS A 13 -14.40 8.32 -6.44
CA LYS A 13 -13.80 7.55 -7.53
C LYS A 13 -12.28 7.72 -7.60
N ASP A 14 -11.78 8.83 -7.07
CA ASP A 14 -10.36 9.18 -7.08
C ASP A 14 -9.67 8.64 -5.82
N TRP A 15 -9.44 7.32 -5.84
CA TRP A 15 -8.69 6.62 -4.81
C TRP A 15 -7.56 5.81 -5.37
N TYR A 16 -6.52 5.65 -4.55
CA TYR A 16 -5.41 4.76 -4.83
C TYR A 16 -5.20 3.80 -3.67
N LEU A 17 -4.82 2.57 -4.00
CA LEU A 17 -4.38 1.62 -3.00
C LEU A 17 -2.95 1.97 -2.64
N LEU A 18 -2.68 2.29 -1.37
CA LEU A 18 -1.46 2.90 -0.86
C LEU A 18 -0.24 2.58 -1.74
N ARG A 19 -0.05 3.51 -2.68
CA ARG A 19 0.87 3.66 -3.83
C ARG A 19 0.23 3.62 -5.24
N ASP A 20 -0.09 4.83 -5.69
CA ASP A 20 0.28 5.41 -6.99
C ASP A 20 0.27 6.95 -6.81
N ILE A 21 1.43 7.63 -6.77
CA ILE A 21 1.78 8.62 -7.84
C ILE A 21 3.30 8.88 -7.96
N ASN A 22 4.12 8.70 -6.93
CA ASN A 22 5.55 9.12 -6.99
C ASN A 22 6.54 7.97 -6.89
N ASP A 23 6.05 6.79 -6.55
CA ASP A 23 6.89 5.79 -5.96
C ASP A 23 6.61 4.41 -6.65
N GLY A 24 5.36 3.93 -6.82
CA GLY A 24 4.98 2.73 -7.63
C GLY A 24 4.88 1.27 -7.02
N VAL A 25 4.75 1.06 -5.69
CA VAL A 25 4.80 -0.19 -4.84
C VAL A 25 3.48 -0.27 -4.10
N VAL A 26 2.55 -1.10 -4.54
CA VAL A 26 1.35 -1.26 -3.73
C VAL A 26 1.73 -1.84 -2.35
N HIS A 27 1.46 -1.12 -1.26
CA HIS A 27 1.76 -1.59 0.09
C HIS A 27 0.65 -2.54 0.56
N VAL A 28 1.06 -3.76 0.95
CA VAL A 28 0.16 -4.78 1.50
C VAL A 28 0.72 -5.38 2.80
N TRP A 29 -0.18 -5.66 3.73
CA TRP A 29 0.07 -6.19 5.06
C TRP A 29 -0.53 -7.58 5.22
N LYS A 30 0.12 -8.44 6.00
CA LYS A 30 -0.41 -9.78 6.29
C LYS A 30 -1.56 -9.70 7.30
N LYS A 31 -1.39 -8.91 8.36
CA LYS A 31 -2.37 -8.69 9.43
C LYS A 31 -3.17 -7.41 9.19
N LYS A 32 -4.42 -7.38 9.63
CA LYS A 32 -5.29 -6.20 9.49
C LYS A 32 -4.85 -5.10 10.47
N GLU A 33 -4.38 -5.51 11.63
CA GLU A 33 -3.90 -4.65 12.73
C GLU A 33 -2.72 -3.78 12.26
N ASP A 34 -1.80 -4.35 11.49
CA ASP A 34 -0.67 -3.61 10.93
C ASP A 34 -1.17 -2.51 9.98
N ALA A 35 -2.15 -2.81 9.12
CA ALA A 35 -2.77 -1.83 8.24
C ALA A 35 -3.54 -0.75 9.03
N LEU A 36 -4.20 -1.10 10.15
CA LEU A 36 -4.86 -0.13 11.04
C LEU A 36 -3.86 0.83 11.68
N ASN A 37 -2.71 0.32 12.12
CA ASN A 37 -1.68 1.16 12.74
C ASN A 37 -1.12 2.18 11.74
N ILE A 38 -0.88 1.77 10.49
CA ILE A 38 -0.49 2.69 9.43
C ILE A 38 -1.62 3.67 9.11
N GLN A 39 -2.87 3.20 8.98
CA GLN A 39 -4.01 4.05 8.64
C GLN A 39 -4.17 5.24 9.59
N LYS A 40 -3.95 5.04 10.90
CA LYS A 40 -4.06 6.08 11.93
C LYS A 40 -3.08 7.25 11.75
N ILE A 41 -1.94 7.02 11.08
CA ILE A 41 -0.89 8.03 10.89
C ILE A 41 -0.87 8.61 9.48
N LEU A 42 -1.80 8.20 8.59
CA LEU A 42 -1.87 8.69 7.22
C LEU A 42 -2.48 10.09 7.15
N LYS A 43 -1.76 11.01 6.48
CA LYS A 43 -2.31 12.30 6.06
C LYS A 43 -3.14 12.09 4.79
N CYS A 44 -4.46 12.05 4.93
CA CYS A 44 -5.40 11.90 3.82
C CYS A 44 -6.77 12.50 4.16
N LYS A 45 -7.63 12.70 3.16
CA LYS A 45 -9.02 13.12 3.39
C LYS A 45 -9.88 11.97 3.88
N LYS A 46 -9.70 10.80 3.27
CA LYS A 46 -10.38 9.56 3.64
C LYS A 46 -9.44 8.38 3.42
N SER A 47 -9.61 7.34 4.22
CA SER A 47 -8.95 6.05 4.01
C SER A 47 -9.86 4.89 4.39
N ALA A 48 -9.60 3.71 3.81
CA ALA A 48 -10.33 2.48 4.10
C ALA A 48 -9.42 1.26 3.96
N ILE A 49 -9.46 0.37 4.95
CA ILE A 49 -8.77 -0.91 4.85
C ILE A 49 -9.59 -1.85 3.99
N SER A 50 -8.92 -2.46 3.02
CA SER A 50 -9.51 -3.39 2.10
C SER A 50 -8.72 -4.69 2.08
N LYS A 51 -9.44 -5.82 2.07
CA LYS A 51 -8.82 -7.13 1.82
C LYS A 51 -8.51 -7.23 0.33
N ILE A 52 -7.25 -7.49 0.02
CA ILE A 52 -6.79 -7.61 -1.37
C ILE A 52 -7.05 -9.02 -1.85
N MET A 53 -7.88 -9.13 -2.89
CA MET A 53 -8.29 -10.40 -3.51
C MET A 53 -7.63 -10.62 -4.88
N SER A 54 -7.07 -9.58 -5.51
CA SER A 54 -6.38 -9.70 -6.79
C SER A 54 -4.94 -10.19 -6.60
N SER A 55 -4.62 -11.34 -7.20
CA SER A 55 -3.26 -11.93 -7.21
C SER A 55 -2.24 -10.98 -7.84
N ALA A 56 -2.57 -10.34 -8.96
CA ALA A 56 -1.68 -9.41 -9.66
C ALA A 56 -1.22 -8.24 -8.77
N ILE A 57 -2.11 -7.72 -7.91
CA ILE A 57 -1.78 -6.66 -6.94
C ILE A 57 -0.80 -7.18 -5.88
N LEU A 58 -1.01 -8.41 -5.40
CA LEU A 58 -0.15 -9.06 -4.42
C LEU A 58 1.24 -9.34 -5.01
N ASP A 59 1.31 -9.82 -6.24
CA ASP A 59 2.55 -10.14 -6.93
C ASP A 59 3.39 -8.88 -7.15
N ARG A 60 2.77 -7.79 -7.61
CA ARG A 60 3.43 -6.49 -7.77
C ARG A 60 4.01 -5.97 -6.45
N ALA A 61 3.22 -6.05 -5.38
CA ALA A 61 3.65 -5.63 -4.04
C ALA A 61 4.84 -6.45 -3.53
N ASN A 62 4.78 -7.77 -3.70
CA ASN A 62 5.83 -8.69 -3.25
C ASN A 62 7.11 -8.55 -4.08
N HIS A 63 7.01 -8.42 -5.40
CA HIS A 63 8.15 -8.24 -6.29
C HIS A 63 8.96 -6.98 -5.91
N LYS A 64 8.28 -5.85 -5.74
CA LYS A 64 8.94 -4.60 -5.36
C LYS A 64 9.51 -4.62 -3.94
N ARG A 65 8.87 -5.31 -2.99
CA ARG A 65 9.44 -5.50 -1.65
C ARG A 65 10.77 -6.25 -1.71
N LYS A 66 10.86 -7.29 -2.57
CA LYS A 66 12.12 -8.01 -2.81
C LYS A 66 13.18 -7.11 -3.44
N GLU A 67 12.83 -6.28 -4.43
CA GLU A 67 13.79 -5.31 -5.01
C GLU A 67 14.35 -4.34 -3.96
N LEU A 68 13.48 -3.76 -3.12
CA LEU A 68 13.91 -2.83 -2.07
C LEU A 68 14.80 -3.50 -1.01
N ASP A 69 14.45 -4.73 -0.61
CA ASP A 69 15.29 -5.47 0.34
C ASP A 69 16.63 -5.84 -0.30
N HIS A 70 16.66 -6.23 -1.57
CA HIS A 70 17.89 -6.47 -2.32
C HIS A 70 18.76 -5.21 -2.38
N LEU A 71 18.18 -4.04 -2.69
CA LEU A 71 18.91 -2.75 -2.72
C LEU A 71 19.55 -2.39 -1.38
N LYS A 72 18.92 -2.74 -0.24
CA LYS A 72 19.52 -2.51 1.10
C LYS A 72 20.80 -3.32 1.33
N TYR A 73 20.95 -4.46 0.67
CA TYR A 73 22.17 -5.28 0.80
C TYR A 73 23.31 -4.76 -0.07
N PHE A 74 23.03 -4.07 -1.18
CA PHE A 74 24.05 -3.51 -2.07
C PHE A 74 24.57 -2.12 -1.65
N LEU A 75 23.82 -1.42 -0.80
CA LEU A 75 24.18 -0.09 -0.29
C LEU A 75 24.84 -0.14 1.11
N LYS A 76 25.31 -1.32 1.53
CA LYS A 76 25.96 -1.57 2.82
C LYS A 76 27.42 -1.91 2.62
#